data_AF-A0A0R0ES31-F1
#
_entry.id   AF-A0A0R0ES31-F1
#
_cell.length_a   1.000
_cell.length_b   1.000
_cell.length_c   1.000
_cell.angle_alpha   90.00
_cell.angle_beta   90.00
_cell.angle_gamma   90.00
#
_symmetry.space_group_name_H-M   'P 1'
#
loop_
_entity.id
_entity.type
_entity.pdbx_description
1 polymer ?
#
loop_
_entity_poly.entity_id
_entity_poly.type
_entity_poly.pdbx_seq_one_letter_code
_entity_poly.pdbx_strand_id
1 'polypeptide(L)'
;MGLPFESHQSLRISWNLRISMLDSLFMGTRQRQTFSARFASSDGSEILSVVTRPANQLKITFLQAQNITDLGSLKEAAKIFVPGGSKIYSARSIKIKEDEGFTTYYFYEFGRDNQHVALMTGISSGKAFIAGATAPQSKWDSDGVKLRSAAISLKLLWPCAEFF
;
A
#
# COMPACT_ATOMS: atom_id res chain seq x y z
N MET A 1 22.80 26.74 37.49
CA MET A 1 23.29 25.38 37.19
C MET A 1 22.19 24.68 36.39
N GLY A 2 22.54 24.08 35.26
CA GLY A 2 21.71 24.02 34.06
C GLY A 2 20.34 23.35 34.18
N LEU A 3 19.32 24.08 33.74
CA LEU A 3 18.21 23.54 32.98
C LEU A 3 18.33 24.15 31.57
N PRO A 4 18.26 23.34 30.51
CA PRO A 4 17.06 23.46 29.67
C PRO A 4 16.70 22.18 28.89
N PHE A 5 15.42 21.99 28.58
CA PHE A 5 14.93 21.82 27.20
C PHE A 5 13.40 21.79 27.19
N GLU A 6 12.79 22.97 27.10
CA GLU A 6 11.49 23.09 26.45
C GLU A 6 11.71 22.98 24.94
N SER A 7 11.02 22.05 24.28
CA SER A 7 10.70 22.19 22.86
C SER A 7 9.26 21.74 22.63
N HIS A 8 8.36 22.69 22.82
CA HIS A 8 6.99 22.63 22.31
C HIS A 8 7.02 23.04 20.82
N GLN A 9 7.24 22.09 19.91
CA GLN A 9 6.95 22.24 18.47
C GLN A 9 6.48 20.88 17.91
N SER A 10 5.18 20.73 17.68
CA SER A 10 4.64 20.86 16.33
C SER A 10 5.14 19.77 15.36
N LEU A 11 4.73 18.53 15.59
CA LEU A 11 4.63 17.53 14.53
C LEU A 11 3.22 16.89 14.58
N ARG A 12 2.22 17.72 14.28
CA ARG A 12 0.99 17.26 13.62
C ARG A 12 1.40 16.68 12.26
N ILE A 13 1.88 15.44 12.24
CA ILE A 13 1.91 14.68 11.00
C ILE A 13 0.58 13.94 10.89
N SER A 14 -0.47 14.73 10.70
CA SER A 14 -1.75 14.23 10.21
C SER A 14 -1.55 13.95 8.72
N TRP A 15 -1.17 12.72 8.39
CA TRP A 15 -1.11 12.24 7.01
C TRP A 15 -2.54 12.02 6.49
N ASN A 16 -3.27 13.10 6.27
CA ASN A 16 -4.48 13.07 5.45
C ASN A 16 -4.05 13.07 3.97
N LEU A 17 -3.54 11.94 3.50
CA LEU A 17 -3.39 11.71 2.07
C LEU A 17 -4.78 11.49 1.46
N ARG A 18 -5.45 12.58 1.09
CA ARG A 18 -6.46 12.55 0.02
C ARG A 18 -5.70 12.34 -1.29
N ILE A 19 -5.52 11.08 -1.69
CA ILE A 19 -5.15 10.77 -3.08
C ILE A 19 -6.43 10.94 -3.90
N SER A 20 -6.70 12.17 -4.34
CA SER A 20 -7.56 12.40 -5.49
C SER A 20 -6.78 11.93 -6.72
N MET A 21 -7.13 10.74 -7.21
CA MET A 21 -6.62 10.16 -8.44
C MET A 21 -7.08 11.04 -9.61
N LEU A 22 -6.30 12.07 -9.96
CA LEU A 22 -6.44 12.79 -11.21
C LEU A 22 -5.26 12.44 -12.12
N ASP A 23 -5.63 11.88 -13.28
CA ASP A 23 -4.89 11.76 -14.53
C ASP A 23 -3.40 11.41 -14.46
N SER A 24 -3.12 10.12 -14.65
CA SER A 24 -1.86 9.64 -15.22
C SER A 24 -1.76 10.09 -16.69
N LEU A 25 -1.48 11.36 -16.92
CA LEU A 25 -1.16 11.93 -18.23
C LEU A 25 0.08 12.82 -18.08
N PHE A 26 1.25 12.20 -17.93
CA PHE A 26 2.48 12.82 -18.43
C PHE A 26 3.49 11.77 -18.89
N MET A 27 3.51 11.62 -20.22
CA MET A 27 4.64 11.43 -21.12
C MET A 27 5.94 10.78 -20.60
N GLY A 28 6.41 9.78 -21.35
CA GLY A 28 7.85 9.50 -21.49
C GLY A 28 8.23 8.03 -21.40
N THR A 29 8.36 7.42 -22.57
CA THR A 29 8.88 6.09 -22.88
C THR A 29 9.91 5.50 -21.90
N ARG A 30 9.54 4.36 -21.30
CA ARG A 30 10.32 3.16 -20.92
C ARG A 30 9.38 2.36 -20.04
N GLN A 31 9.30 1.03 -20.19
CA GLN A 31 8.35 0.18 -19.46
C GLN A 31 8.43 0.44 -17.94
N ARG A 32 7.64 1.37 -17.45
CA ARG A 32 7.64 1.88 -16.08
C ARG A 32 6.45 1.24 -15.42
N GLN A 33 6.70 0.46 -14.37
CA GLN A 33 5.64 0.12 -13.43
C GLN A 33 4.98 1.43 -13.00
N THR A 34 3.71 1.62 -13.36
CA THR A 34 2.99 2.87 -13.18
C THR A 34 2.67 3.03 -11.70
N PHE A 35 3.57 3.66 -10.97
CA PHE A 35 3.31 4.07 -9.60
C PHE A 35 2.31 5.23 -9.64
N SER A 36 1.21 5.10 -8.90
CA SER A 36 0.26 6.19 -8.65
C SER A 36 0.87 7.24 -7.71
N ALA A 37 1.72 6.80 -6.79
CA ALA A 37 2.56 7.65 -5.95
C ALA A 37 3.82 6.91 -5.50
N ARG A 38 4.93 7.63 -5.28
CA ARG A 38 6.15 7.06 -4.72
C ARG A 38 6.92 8.12 -3.92
N PHE A 39 7.33 7.73 -2.72
CA PHE A 39 8.12 8.53 -1.79
C PHE A 39 9.34 7.72 -1.39
N ALA A 40 10.46 8.40 -1.17
CA ALA A 40 11.68 7.76 -0.71
C ALA A 40 12.37 8.61 0.36
N SER A 41 13.11 7.97 1.25
CA SER A 41 14.06 8.66 2.13
C SER A 41 15.11 9.41 1.31
N SER A 42 15.80 10.37 1.95
CA SER A 42 16.84 11.16 1.29
C SER A 42 17.97 10.31 0.68
N ASP A 43 18.27 9.17 1.30
CA ASP A 43 19.25 8.18 0.81
C ASP A 43 18.64 7.09 -0.09
N GLY A 44 17.32 7.14 -0.33
CA GLY A 44 16.61 6.23 -1.22
C GLY A 44 16.41 4.81 -0.70
N SER A 45 16.85 4.50 0.53
CA SER A 45 16.78 3.14 1.07
C SER A 45 15.38 2.77 1.57
N GLU A 46 14.60 3.74 2.03
CA GLU A 46 13.23 3.51 2.50
C GLU A 46 12.30 4.04 1.42
N ILE A 47 11.40 3.20 0.94
CA ILE A 47 10.50 3.53 -0.17
C ILE A 47 9.07 3.24 0.27
N LEU A 48 8.19 4.22 0.09
CA LEU A 48 6.75 4.04 0.14
C LEU A 48 6.20 4.22 -1.27
N SER A 49 5.33 3.33 -1.72
CA SER A 49 4.77 3.40 -3.07
C SER A 49 3.33 2.92 -3.10
N VAL A 50 2.57 3.48 -4.03
CA VAL A 50 1.22 3.04 -4.37
C VAL A 50 1.19 2.73 -5.86
N VAL A 51 0.65 1.56 -6.21
CA VAL A 51 0.50 1.09 -7.59
C VAL A 51 -0.95 0.69 -7.81
N THR A 52 -1.50 1.06 -8.96
CA THR A 52 -2.81 0.60 -9.41
C THR A 52 -2.64 -0.37 -10.58
N ARG A 53 -3.30 -1.53 -10.51
CA ARG A 53 -3.28 -2.55 -11.58
C ARG A 53 -4.71 -3.02 -11.89
N PRO A 54 -5.05 -3.28 -13.16
CA PRO A 54 -6.27 -4.01 -13.49
C PRO A 54 -6.29 -5.39 -12.80
N ALA A 55 -7.37 -5.73 -12.11
CA ALA A 55 -7.47 -6.99 -11.36
C ALA A 55 -7.47 -8.22 -12.28
N ASN A 56 -7.99 -8.08 -13.50
CA ASN A 56 -7.96 -9.13 -14.53
C ASN A 56 -6.53 -9.47 -15.01
N GLN A 57 -5.55 -8.58 -14.82
CA GLN A 57 -4.13 -8.89 -15.09
C GLN A 57 -3.49 -9.73 -13.98
N LEU A 58 -4.10 -9.78 -12.79
CA LEU A 58 -3.57 -10.49 -11.64
C LEU A 58 -4.06 -11.94 -11.59
N LYS A 59 -5.30 -12.16 -11.99
CA LYS A 59 -5.91 -13.49 -12.14
C LYS A 59 -7.00 -13.36 -13.18
N ILE A 60 -7.06 -14.30 -14.13
CA ILE A 60 -8.16 -14.38 -15.09
C ILE A 60 -9.41 -14.77 -14.29
N THR A 61 -10.18 -13.77 -13.90
CA THR A 61 -11.53 -13.93 -13.35
C THR A 61 -12.51 -13.57 -14.47
N PHE A 62 -13.50 -14.42 -14.74
CA PHE A 62 -14.50 -14.15 -15.77
C PHE A 62 -15.33 -12.89 -15.44
N LEU A 63 -15.50 -12.63 -14.14
CA LEU A 63 -16.17 -11.46 -13.58
C LEU A 63 -15.14 -10.43 -13.12
N GLN A 64 -15.48 -9.15 -13.27
CA GLN A 64 -14.70 -8.05 -12.75
C GLN A 64 -14.66 -8.13 -11.22
N ALA A 65 -13.47 -8.35 -10.65
CA ALA A 65 -13.30 -8.42 -9.19
C ALA A 65 -13.68 -7.08 -8.56
N GLN A 66 -14.63 -7.12 -7.62
CA GLN A 66 -15.07 -5.95 -6.85
C GLN A 66 -14.42 -5.93 -5.48
N ASN A 67 -14.06 -7.10 -4.94
CA ASN A 67 -13.43 -7.26 -3.65
C ASN A 67 -12.17 -8.12 -3.76
N ILE A 68 -11.20 -7.91 -2.86
CA ILE A 68 -9.98 -8.72 -2.84
C ILE A 68 -10.25 -10.20 -2.56
N THR A 69 -11.35 -10.51 -1.86
CA THR A 69 -11.81 -11.88 -1.63
C THR A 69 -12.16 -12.62 -2.92
N ASP A 70 -12.47 -11.90 -4.00
CA ASP A 70 -12.78 -12.49 -5.32
C ASP A 70 -11.52 -13.12 -5.95
N LEU A 71 -10.32 -12.73 -5.51
CA LEU A 71 -9.07 -13.38 -5.92
C LEU A 71 -8.82 -14.71 -5.18
N GLY A 72 -9.56 -14.97 -4.10
CA GLY A 72 -9.45 -16.14 -3.23
C GLY A 72 -9.12 -15.76 -1.79
N SER A 73 -8.83 -16.78 -0.98
CA SER A 73 -8.39 -16.60 0.41
C SER A 73 -7.08 -15.82 0.51
N LEU A 74 -6.77 -15.30 1.71
CA LEU A 74 -5.51 -14.61 2.02
C LEU A 74 -4.28 -15.42 1.55
N LYS A 75 -4.29 -16.74 1.70
CA LYS A 75 -3.19 -17.62 1.29
C LYS A 75 -3.11 -17.80 -0.24
N GLU A 76 -4.24 -17.84 -0.92
CA GLU A 76 -4.29 -17.97 -2.38
C GLU A 76 -3.88 -16.67 -3.06
N ALA A 77 -4.42 -15.54 -2.59
CA ALA A 77 -4.07 -14.21 -3.06
C ALA A 77 -2.60 -13.87 -2.78
N ALA A 78 -1.99 -14.39 -1.71
CA ALA A 78 -0.57 -14.20 -1.44
C ALA A 78 0.32 -14.63 -2.62
N LYS A 79 -0.05 -15.67 -3.38
CA LYS A 79 0.73 -16.14 -4.54
C LYS A 79 0.81 -15.11 -5.69
N ILE A 80 -0.09 -14.14 -5.70
CA ILE A 80 -0.15 -13.06 -6.68
C ILE A 80 0.73 -11.88 -6.24
N PHE A 81 0.68 -11.54 -4.95
CA PHE A 81 1.28 -10.31 -4.42
C PHE A 81 2.63 -10.51 -3.74
N VAL A 82 2.88 -11.70 -3.20
CA VAL A 82 4.12 -12.05 -2.51
C VAL A 82 4.97 -12.91 -3.43
N PRO A 83 6.16 -12.46 -3.82
CA PRO A 83 7.03 -13.23 -4.68
C PRO A 83 7.42 -14.58 -4.06
N GLY A 84 7.49 -15.63 -4.89
CA GLY A 84 7.98 -16.94 -4.44
C GLY A 84 9.37 -16.86 -3.81
N GLY A 85 9.61 -17.66 -2.78
CA GLY A 85 10.87 -17.66 -2.02
C GLY A 85 10.97 -16.58 -0.92
N SER A 86 9.98 -15.70 -0.78
CA SER A 86 9.95 -14.72 0.30
C SER A 86 9.64 -15.36 1.65
N LYS A 87 10.25 -14.85 2.72
CA LYS A 87 9.93 -15.23 4.11
C LYS A 87 8.75 -14.39 4.59
N ILE A 88 7.55 -14.95 4.65
CA ILE A 88 6.37 -14.26 5.18
C ILE A 88 6.48 -14.19 6.71
N TYR A 89 6.43 -12.97 7.25
CA TYR A 89 6.41 -12.69 8.69
C TYR A 89 4.99 -12.55 9.22
N SER A 90 4.09 -11.92 8.45
CA SER A 90 2.69 -11.73 8.81
C SER A 90 1.81 -11.68 7.57
N ALA A 91 0.60 -12.20 7.69
CA ALA A 91 -0.45 -12.02 6.69
C ALA A 91 -1.78 -11.80 7.42
N ARG A 92 -2.56 -10.79 7.03
CA ARG A 92 -3.82 -10.46 7.70
C ARG A 92 -4.90 -10.05 6.69
N SER A 93 -6.14 -10.42 7.01
CA SER A 93 -7.33 -9.86 6.38
C SER A 93 -7.87 -8.75 7.26
N ILE A 94 -7.94 -7.53 6.74
CA ILE A 94 -8.37 -6.34 7.47
C ILE A 94 -9.68 -5.86 6.83
N LYS A 95 -10.76 -5.82 7.62
CA LYS A 95 -12.04 -5.24 7.20
C LYS A 95 -12.17 -3.85 7.79
N ILE A 96 -12.27 -2.84 6.94
CA ILE A 96 -12.45 -1.45 7.34
C ILE A 96 -13.87 -1.04 6.95
N LYS A 97 -14.59 -0.41 7.89
CA LYS A 97 -15.88 0.20 7.61
C LYS A 97 -15.63 1.53 6.89
N GLU A 98 -16.06 1.58 5.66
CA GLU A 98 -16.06 2.75 4.78
C GLU A 98 -17.49 3.31 4.64
N ASP A 99 -17.63 4.43 3.95
CA ASP A 99 -18.91 5.15 3.82
C ASP A 99 -20.01 4.30 3.17
N GLU A 100 -19.67 3.47 2.18
CA GLU A 100 -20.61 2.62 1.43
C GLU A 100 -20.64 1.15 1.89
N GLY A 101 -19.92 0.79 2.96
CA GLY A 101 -19.92 -0.57 3.49
C GLY A 101 -18.57 -1.03 4.03
N PHE A 102 -18.32 -2.34 3.98
CA PHE A 102 -17.06 -2.91 4.45
C PHE A 102 -16.13 -3.22 3.28
N THR A 103 -14.97 -2.57 3.25
CA THR A 103 -13.89 -2.89 2.32
C THR A 103 -12.93 -3.87 2.99
N THR A 104 -12.63 -4.97 2.30
CA THR A 104 -11.63 -5.93 2.77
C THR A 104 -10.31 -5.66 2.08
N TYR A 105 -9.25 -5.63 2.87
CA TYR A 105 -7.87 -5.48 2.44
C TYR A 105 -7.06 -6.68 2.91
N TYR A 106 -6.07 -7.06 2.11
CA TYR A 106 -5.06 -8.02 2.52
C TYR A 106 -3.74 -7.31 2.80
N PHE A 107 -3.21 -7.60 3.98
CA PHE A 107 -1.90 -7.14 4.42
C PHE A 107 -0.92 -8.30 4.41
N TYR A 108 0.27 -8.08 3.86
CA TYR A 108 1.39 -9.01 3.91
C TYR A 108 2.64 -8.29 4.39
N GLU A 109 3.38 -8.93 5.27
CA GLU A 109 4.70 -8.49 5.71
C GLU A 109 5.68 -9.63 5.45
N PHE A 110 6.72 -9.37 4.67
CA PHE A 110 7.65 -10.40 4.23
C PHE A 110 9.05 -9.84 3.95
N GLY A 111 10.03 -10.73 4.03
CA GLY A 111 11.42 -10.44 3.71
C GLY A 111 11.85 -11.14 2.42
N ARG A 112 12.68 -10.45 1.63
CA ARG A 112 13.34 -11.00 0.44
C ARG A 112 14.62 -10.22 0.13
N ASP A 113 15.71 -10.91 -0.17
CA ASP A 113 16.97 -10.30 -0.64
C ASP A 113 17.45 -9.12 0.24
N ASN A 114 17.43 -9.32 1.57
CA ASN A 114 17.76 -8.32 2.60
C ASN A 114 16.82 -7.09 2.67
N GLN A 115 15.73 -7.10 1.93
CA GLN A 115 14.64 -6.13 2.02
C GLN A 115 13.51 -6.68 2.89
N HIS A 116 12.92 -5.79 3.67
CA HIS A 116 11.70 -6.02 4.41
C HIS A 116 10.59 -5.20 3.77
N VAL A 117 9.44 -5.85 3.54
CA VAL A 117 8.32 -5.27 2.82
C VAL A 117 7.06 -5.40 3.67
N ALA A 118 6.31 -4.31 3.80
CA ALA A 118 4.92 -4.32 4.24
C ALA A 118 4.04 -3.89 3.07
N LEU A 119 3.04 -4.71 2.73
CA LEU A 119 2.19 -4.56 1.57
C LEU A 119 0.72 -4.59 1.99
N MET A 120 -0.04 -3.58 1.61
CA MET A 120 -1.48 -3.50 1.81
C MET A 120 -2.15 -3.46 0.44
N THR A 121 -3.12 -4.35 0.21
CA THR A 121 -3.81 -4.45 -1.08
C THR A 121 -5.32 -4.43 -0.88
N GLY A 122 -6.01 -3.68 -1.72
CA GLY A 122 -7.47 -3.70 -1.85
C GLY A 122 -7.87 -3.76 -3.31
N ILE A 123 -9.10 -4.20 -3.58
CA ILE A 123 -9.69 -4.17 -4.92
C ILE A 123 -10.97 -3.36 -4.86
N SER A 124 -11.17 -2.53 -5.88
CA SER A 124 -12.42 -1.79 -6.11
C SER A 124 -12.58 -1.59 -7.62
N SER A 125 -13.80 -1.77 -8.12
CA SER A 125 -14.16 -1.53 -9.53
C SER A 125 -13.22 -2.21 -10.54
N GLY A 126 -12.78 -3.45 -10.27
CA GLY A 126 -11.86 -4.18 -11.15
C GLY A 126 -10.42 -3.66 -11.15
N LYS A 127 -10.06 -2.77 -10.23
CA LYS A 127 -8.68 -2.27 -10.05
C LYS A 127 -8.16 -2.71 -8.68
N ALA A 128 -6.98 -3.30 -8.68
CA ALA A 128 -6.20 -3.55 -7.48
C ALA A 128 -5.35 -2.32 -7.16
N PHE A 129 -5.41 -1.89 -5.91
CA PHE A 129 -4.61 -0.82 -5.36
C PHE A 129 -3.67 -1.41 -4.33
N ILE A 130 -2.39 -1.19 -4.53
CA ILE A 130 -1.32 -1.85 -3.79
C ILE A 130 -0.46 -0.76 -3.18
N ALA A 131 -0.51 -0.59 -1.87
CA ALA A 131 0.42 0.25 -1.13
C ALA A 131 1.52 -0.62 -0.52
N GLY A 132 2.78 -0.21 -0.68
CA GLY A 132 3.93 -0.95 -0.20
C GLY A 132 4.95 -0.03 0.42
N ALA A 133 5.44 -0.40 1.60
CA ALA A 133 6.62 0.18 2.21
C ALA A 133 7.76 -0.84 2.18
N THR A 134 8.97 -0.40 1.86
CA THR A 134 10.15 -1.27 1.74
C THR A 134 11.37 -0.58 2.33
N ALA A 135 12.18 -1.33 3.08
CA ALA A 135 13.51 -0.88 3.51
C ALA A 135 14.44 -2.07 3.74
N PRO A 136 15.78 -1.86 3.75
CA PRO A 136 16.73 -2.84 4.24
C PRO A 136 16.38 -3.30 5.66
N GLN A 137 16.65 -4.57 5.98
CA GLN A 137 16.33 -5.12 7.31
C GLN A 137 16.92 -4.28 8.46
N SER A 138 18.14 -3.76 8.31
CA SER A 138 18.80 -2.92 9.31
C SER A 138 18.04 -1.63 9.65
N LYS A 139 17.34 -1.03 8.67
CA LYS A 139 16.48 0.14 8.88
C LYS A 139 15.08 -0.23 9.30
N TRP A 140 14.61 -1.42 8.92
CA TRP A 140 13.30 -1.89 9.34
C TRP A 140 13.18 -2.05 10.85
N ASP A 141 14.28 -2.39 11.52
CA ASP A 141 14.29 -2.55 12.97
C ASP A 141 14.05 -1.22 13.71
N SER A 142 14.47 -0.08 13.14
CA SER A 142 14.20 1.27 13.70
C SER A 142 12.89 1.89 13.19
N ASP A 143 12.63 1.81 11.89
CA ASP A 143 11.56 2.58 11.23
C ASP A 143 10.37 1.73 10.78
N GLY A 144 10.43 0.40 10.97
CA GLY A 144 9.42 -0.55 10.50
C GLY A 144 8.02 -0.27 11.04
N VAL A 145 7.89 0.31 12.26
CA VAL A 145 6.57 0.74 12.78
C VAL A 145 5.97 1.85 11.93
N LYS A 146 6.75 2.87 11.55
CA LYS A 146 6.30 3.98 10.72
C LYS A 146 5.99 3.49 9.30
N LEU A 147 6.86 2.67 8.74
CA LEU A 147 6.72 2.11 7.39
C LEU A 147 5.48 1.21 7.28
N ARG A 148 5.25 0.30 8.24
CA ARG A 148 4.01 -0.49 8.31
C ARG A 148 2.78 0.39 8.43
N SER A 149 2.83 1.41 9.28
CA SER A 149 1.69 2.32 9.47
C SER A 149 1.35 3.06 8.19
N ALA A 150 2.36 3.49 7.43
CA ALA A 150 2.18 4.15 6.14
C ALA A 150 1.63 3.22 5.04
N ALA A 151 1.99 1.93 5.05
CA ALA A 151 1.41 0.96 4.13
C ALA A 151 -0.07 0.67 4.47
N ILE A 152 -0.38 0.50 5.76
CA ILE A 152 -1.74 0.15 6.25
C ILE A 152 -2.71 1.34 6.14
N SER A 153 -2.22 2.58 6.10
CA SER A 153 -3.07 3.77 5.97
C SER A 153 -3.68 3.95 4.57
N LEU A 154 -3.46 3.01 3.64
CA LEU A 154 -4.16 2.99 2.36
C LEU A 154 -5.68 2.95 2.57
N LYS A 155 -6.36 3.91 1.95
CA LYS A 155 -7.82 4.00 1.94
C LYS A 155 -8.32 4.10 0.50
N LEU A 156 -9.21 3.20 0.10
CA LEU A 156 -9.91 3.29 -1.17
C LEU A 156 -11.03 4.30 -1.06
N LEU A 157 -10.90 5.42 -1.77
CA LEU A 157 -12.01 6.32 -1.99
C LEU A 157 -12.77 5.82 -3.20
N TRP A 158 -14.05 5.50 -3.00
CA TRP A 158 -14.94 5.32 -4.14
C TRP A 158 -15.01 6.64 -4.90
N PRO A 159 -15.11 6.62 -6.25
CA PRO A 159 -15.53 7.81 -6.95
C PRO A 159 -16.89 8.17 -6.35
N CYS A 160 -16.93 9.29 -5.63
CA CYS A 160 -18.19 9.93 -5.28
C CYS A 160 -18.90 10.05 -6.61
N ALA A 161 -20.01 9.33 -6.77
CA ALA A 161 -20.73 9.27 -8.02
C ALA A 161 -20.86 10.70 -8.55
N GLU A 162 -20.30 10.93 -9.74
CA GLU A 162 -20.70 12.05 -10.58
C GLU A 162 -22.17 11.79 -10.90
N PHE A 163 -23.05 12.22 -9.99
CA PHE A 163 -24.44 12.39 -10.30
C PHE A 163 -24.50 13.63 -11.20
N PHE A 164 -24.83 13.34 -12.46
CA PHE A 164 -25.24 14.25 -13.52
C PHE A 164 -26.15 15.38 -13.02
#